data_AF-A0A146KE55-F1
#
_entry.id   AF-A0A146KE55-F1
#
_cell.length_a   1.000
_cell.length_b   1.000
_cell.length_c   1.000
_cell.angle_alpha   90.00
_cell.angle_beta   90.00
_cell.angle_gamma   90.00
#
_symmetry.space_group_name_H-M   'P 1'
#
loop_
_entity.id
_entity.type
_entity.pdbx_description
1 polymer ?
#
loop_
_entity_poly.entity_id
_entity_poly.type
_entity_poly.pdbx_seq_one_letter_code
_entity_poly.pdbx_strand_id
1 'polypeptide(L)'
;MHSDQSQELKNKDTNKKCGKLYQKWTVDDMTLLKEYVRKNGSDWKKIQKEIFPTRTVEQIAAKYFILKHDLMKKHKGFMKQTAQKPKTEPVAGQTIDDVVAILKGLLM
;
A
#
# COMPACT_ATOMS: atom_id res chain seq x y z
N MET A 1 -0.15 38.77 -24.72
CA MET A 1 1.22 38.76 -24.17
C MET A 1 1.34 37.53 -23.28
N HIS A 2 1.68 36.39 -23.87
CA HIS A 2 1.87 35.14 -23.13
C HIS A 2 3.36 34.95 -22.95
N SER A 3 3.87 35.29 -21.76
CA SER A 3 5.25 35.04 -21.39
C SER A 3 5.34 33.70 -20.67
N ASP A 4 5.78 32.74 -21.47
CA ASP A 4 6.26 31.41 -21.17
C ASP A 4 7.31 31.43 -20.04
N GLN A 5 6.99 30.84 -18.89
CA GLN A 5 7.97 30.51 -17.85
C GLN A 5 8.17 29.00 -17.83
N SER A 6 8.92 28.54 -18.83
CA SER A 6 9.45 27.19 -18.89
C SER A 6 10.54 26.96 -17.83
N GLN A 7 10.47 25.75 -17.29
CA GLN A 7 11.17 25.14 -16.18
C GLN A 7 12.71 25.19 -16.27
N GLU A 8 13.40 25.44 -15.14
CA GLU A 8 14.82 25.13 -14.98
C GLU A 8 15.00 24.16 -13.80
N LEU A 9 15.02 22.86 -14.09
CA LEU A 9 15.49 21.84 -13.14
C LEU A 9 16.98 21.59 -13.39
N LYS A 10 17.82 22.19 -12.55
CA LYS A 10 19.27 21.98 -12.47
C LYS A 10 19.59 20.54 -12.03
N ASN A 11 19.91 19.67 -12.98
CA ASN A 11 20.56 18.40 -12.68
C ASN A 11 22.08 18.59 -12.79
N LYS A 12 22.75 18.61 -11.63
CA LYS A 12 24.21 18.67 -11.54
C LYS A 12 24.81 17.28 -11.75
N ASP A 13 25.46 17.10 -12.90
CA ASP A 13 26.37 16.01 -13.17
C ASP A 13 27.53 16.00 -12.16
N THR A 14 27.70 14.86 -11.46
CA THR A 14 28.94 14.55 -10.74
C THR A 14 29.42 13.13 -11.07
N ASN A 15 30.22 13.06 -12.13
CA ASN A 15 31.54 12.42 -12.17
C ASN A 15 31.72 10.99 -11.57
N LYS A 16 31.60 9.99 -12.46
CA LYS A 16 32.53 8.85 -12.70
C LYS A 16 33.13 8.09 -11.50
N LYS A 17 32.64 6.85 -11.31
CA LYS A 17 33.47 5.64 -11.11
C LYS A 17 32.81 4.43 -11.78
N CYS A 18 33.55 3.73 -12.64
CA CYS A 18 33.13 2.45 -13.21
C CYS A 18 33.44 1.33 -12.20
N GLY A 19 32.48 1.05 -11.34
CA GLY A 19 32.44 -0.10 -10.46
C GLY A 19 30.97 -0.39 -10.26
N LYS A 20 30.52 -1.62 -10.56
CA LYS A 20 29.12 -2.08 -10.61
C LYS A 20 28.19 -1.12 -9.86
N LEU A 21 27.59 -0.19 -10.61
CA LEU A 21 26.75 0.85 -10.07
C LEU A 21 25.51 0.14 -9.51
N TYR A 22 25.53 -0.17 -8.21
CA TYR A 22 24.33 -0.47 -7.47
C TYR A 22 23.55 0.83 -7.44
N GLN A 23 22.83 1.09 -8.54
CA GLN A 23 21.96 2.24 -8.68
C GLN A 23 21.07 2.25 -7.41
N LYS A 24 21.00 3.38 -6.72
CA LYS A 24 20.18 3.48 -5.51
C LYS A 24 18.71 3.55 -5.93
N TRP A 25 17.81 2.96 -5.14
CA TRP A 25 16.37 3.15 -5.34
C TRP A 25 15.96 4.50 -4.75
N THR A 26 15.42 5.39 -5.58
CA THR A 26 14.89 6.69 -5.15
C THR A 26 13.44 6.57 -4.67
N VAL A 27 12.91 7.62 -4.04
CA VAL A 27 11.51 7.67 -3.59
C VAL A 27 10.57 7.59 -4.79
N ASP A 28 10.93 8.24 -5.90
CA ASP A 28 10.15 8.24 -7.13
C ASP A 28 10.13 6.84 -7.76
N ASP A 29 11.28 6.16 -7.83
CA ASP A 29 11.34 4.77 -8.32
C ASP A 29 10.43 3.84 -7.50
N MET A 30 10.46 3.98 -6.18
CA MET A 30 9.65 3.17 -5.28
C MET A 30 8.15 3.49 -5.41
N THR A 31 7.81 4.75 -5.69
CA THR A 31 6.42 5.19 -5.90
C THR A 31 5.90 4.66 -7.22
N LEU A 32 6.67 4.84 -8.29
CA LEU A 32 6.37 4.34 -9.63
C LEU A 32 6.21 2.82 -9.64
N LEU A 33 7.11 2.08 -8.99
CA LEU A 33 7.01 0.63 -8.86
C LEU A 33 5.72 0.20 -8.16
N LYS A 34 5.34 0.88 -7.07
CA LYS A 34 4.08 0.57 -6.36
C LYS A 34 2.86 0.84 -7.22
N GLU A 35 2.83 1.98 -7.90
CA GLU A 35 1.69 2.37 -8.73
C GLU A 35 1.52 1.46 -9.94
N TYR A 36 2.62 1.10 -10.61
CA TYR A 36 2.58 0.19 -11.73
C TYR A 36 2.07 -1.19 -11.29
N VAL A 37 2.60 -1.74 -10.18
CA VAL A 37 2.14 -3.05 -9.68
C VAL A 37 0.68 -3.00 -9.23
N ARG A 38 0.22 -1.87 -8.68
CA ARG A 38 -1.20 -1.68 -8.31
C ARG A 38 -2.11 -1.69 -9.54
N LYS A 39 -1.68 -1.12 -10.67
CA LYS A 39 -2.50 -1.01 -11.89
C LYS A 39 -2.45 -2.27 -12.76
N ASN A 40 -1.26 -2.86 -12.92
CA ASN A 40 -1.00 -3.90 -13.91
C ASN A 40 -0.66 -5.28 -13.30
N GLY A 41 -0.58 -5.36 -11.97
CA GLY A 41 -0.12 -6.57 -11.29
C GLY A 41 1.41 -6.73 -11.33
N SER A 42 1.86 -7.92 -10.97
CA SER A 42 3.27 -8.24 -10.70
C SER A 42 4.02 -8.79 -11.93
N ASP A 43 3.80 -8.20 -13.11
CA ASP A 43 4.55 -8.61 -14.31
C ASP A 43 5.94 -7.96 -14.32
N TRP A 44 6.87 -8.62 -13.64
CA TRP A 44 8.22 -8.11 -13.44
C TRP A 44 9.03 -7.97 -14.73
N LYS A 45 8.79 -8.83 -15.72
CA LYS A 45 9.46 -8.75 -17.03
C LYS A 45 9.01 -7.50 -17.77
N LYS A 46 7.71 -7.19 -17.72
CA LYS A 46 7.16 -5.98 -18.32
C LYS A 46 7.67 -4.72 -17.61
N ILE A 47 7.68 -4.73 -16.27
CA ILE A 47 8.21 -3.62 -15.46
C ILE A 47 9.70 -3.38 -15.75
N GLN A 48 10.48 -4.44 -15.89
CA GLN A 48 11.90 -4.33 -16.25
C GLN A 48 12.07 -3.67 -17.61
N LYS A 49 11.32 -4.11 -18.63
CA LYS A 49 11.44 -3.57 -19.99
C LYS A 49 10.96 -2.12 -20.10
N GLU A 50 9.83 -1.79 -19.47
CA GLU A 50 9.16 -0.50 -19.65
C GLU A 50 9.64 0.58 -18.68
N ILE A 51 10.01 0.21 -17.45
CA ILE A 51 10.24 1.16 -16.35
C ILE A 51 11.69 1.13 -15.86
N PHE A 52 12.26 -0.07 -15.68
CA PHE A 52 13.59 -0.22 -15.05
C PHE A 52 14.54 -1.08 -15.91
N PRO A 53 14.92 -0.64 -17.12
CA PRO A 53 15.71 -1.46 -18.06
C PRO A 53 17.11 -1.78 -17.55
N THR A 54 17.65 -0.93 -16.66
CA THR A 54 18.96 -1.11 -16.02
C THR A 54 18.94 -2.08 -14.84
N ARG A 55 17.76 -2.57 -14.45
CA ARG A 55 17.57 -3.50 -13.34
C ARG A 55 17.25 -4.88 -13.86
N THR A 56 17.62 -5.87 -13.07
CA THR A 56 17.16 -7.24 -13.27
C THR A 56 15.75 -7.42 -12.70
N VAL A 57 15.02 -8.39 -13.23
CA VAL A 57 13.68 -8.76 -12.75
C VAL A 57 13.71 -9.10 -11.25
N GLU A 58 14.76 -9.79 -10.82
CA GLU A 58 15.00 -10.22 -9.45
C GLU A 58 15.17 -9.01 -8.51
N GLN A 59 15.94 -8.00 -8.94
CA GLN A 59 16.12 -6.76 -8.16
C GLN A 59 14.81 -6.00 -7.97
N ILE A 60 13.97 -5.93 -9.01
CA ILE A 60 12.67 -5.26 -8.98
C ILE A 60 11.71 -5.98 -8.03
N ALA A 61 11.58 -7.30 -8.19
CA ALA A 61 10.71 -8.11 -7.35
C ALA A 61 11.14 -8.03 -5.87
N ALA A 62 12.43 -8.24 -5.58
CA ALA A 62 12.96 -8.13 -4.22
C ALA A 62 12.68 -6.76 -3.60
N LYS A 63 12.85 -5.68 -4.37
CA LYS A 63 12.54 -4.32 -3.89
C LYS A 63 11.07 -4.17 -3.54
N TYR A 64 10.17 -4.66 -4.39
CA TYR A 64 8.73 -4.58 -4.12
C TYR A 64 8.33 -5.36 -2.85
N PHE A 65 8.88 -6.56 -2.63
CA PHE A 65 8.62 -7.34 -1.42
C PHE A 65 9.07 -6.61 -0.14
N ILE A 66 10.26 -5.99 -0.16
CA ILE A 66 10.76 -5.18 0.96
C ILE A 66 9.80 -4.01 1.23
N LEU A 67 9.39 -3.28 0.19
CA LEU A 67 8.44 -2.17 0.33
C LEU A 67 7.11 -2.60 0.93
N LYS A 68 6.55 -3.74 0.49
CA LYS A 68 5.31 -4.29 1.02
C LYS A 68 5.47 -4.71 2.49
N HIS A 69 6.59 -5.36 2.83
CA HIS A 69 6.87 -5.82 4.19
C HIS A 69 7.11 -4.65 5.16
N ASP A 70 7.76 -3.58 4.72
CA ASP A 70 7.99 -2.38 5.54
C ASP A 70 6.67 -1.66 5.86
N LEU A 71 5.74 -1.62 4.90
CA LEU A 71 4.38 -1.12 5.13
C LEU A 71 3.65 -1.97 6.18
N MET A 72 3.74 -3.30 6.07
CA MET A 72 3.12 -4.22 7.04
C MET A 72 3.73 -4.11 8.45
N LYS A 73 5.05 -3.91 8.56
CA LYS A 73 5.73 -3.68 9.85
C LYS A 73 5.27 -2.38 10.51
N LYS A 74 5.17 -1.28 9.75
CA LYS A 74 4.61 -0.01 10.25
C LYS A 74 3.17 -0.19 10.75
N HIS A 75 2.36 -0.95 10.01
CA HIS A 75 0.97 -1.23 10.39
C HIS A 75 0.85 -2.06 11.69
N LYS A 76 1.71 -3.07 11.88
CA LYS A 76 1.76 -3.86 13.13
C LYS A 76 2.26 -3.06 14.33
N GLY A 77 3.16 -2.09 14.14
CA GLY A 77 3.61 -1.20 15.19
C GLY A 77 2.48 -0.32 15.75
N PHE A 78 1.56 0.10 14.88
CA PHE A 78 0.37 0.86 15.24
C PHE A 78 -0.69 0.01 15.98
N MET A 79 -0.86 -1.26 15.61
CA MET A 79 -1.82 -2.17 16.27
C MET A 79 -1.42 -2.68 17.67
N LYS A 80 -0.24 -2.33 18.20
CA LYS A 80 0.15 -2.72 19.59
C LYS A 80 -0.57 -1.90 20.68
N GLN A 81 -1.45 -0.97 20.30
CA GLN A 81 -2.31 -0.19 21.21
C GLN A 81 -3.79 -0.60 21.13
N THR A 82 -4.11 -1.89 21.10
CA THR A 82 -5.47 -2.36 21.44
C THR A 82 -5.42 -3.54 22.39
N ALA A 83 -4.66 -3.41 23.47
CA ALA A 83 -4.86 -4.19 24.69
C ALA A 83 -5.64 -3.35 25.72
N GLN A 84 -6.72 -2.72 25.28
CA GLN A 84 -7.85 -2.41 26.16
C GLN A 84 -8.94 -3.39 25.74
N LYS A 85 -9.10 -4.42 26.57
CA LYS A 85 -10.26 -5.33 26.55
C LYS A 85 -11.52 -4.48 26.36
N PRO A 86 -12.32 -4.64 25.29
CA PRO A 86 -13.66 -4.10 25.33
C PRO A 86 -14.32 -4.73 26.55
N LYS A 87 -14.69 -3.91 27.54
CA LYS A 87 -15.70 -4.32 28.50
C LYS A 87 -16.95 -4.57 27.65
N THR A 88 -17.16 -5.82 27.25
CA THR A 88 -18.51 -6.28 26.96
C THR A 88 -19.24 -6.24 28.30
N GLU A 89 -19.79 -5.08 28.61
CA GLU A 89 -20.99 -5.02 29.42
C GLU A 89 -22.06 -5.81 28.66
N PRO A 90 -22.82 -6.70 29.30
CA PRO A 90 -23.95 -7.35 28.65
C PRO A 90 -24.95 -6.26 28.29
N VAL A 91 -24.95 -5.82 27.03
CA VAL A 91 -26.08 -5.06 26.49
C VAL A 91 -27.28 -5.99 26.57
N ALA A 92 -28.24 -5.63 27.41
CA ALA A 92 -29.47 -6.37 27.58
C ALA A 92 -30.11 -6.54 26.20
N GLY A 93 -30.04 -7.78 25.68
CA GLY A 93 -30.78 -8.19 24.51
C GLY A 93 -32.26 -8.04 24.83
N GLN A 94 -32.86 -6.97 24.31
CA GLN A 94 -34.28 -6.93 24.03
C GLN A 94 -34.59 -8.10 23.09
N THR A 95 -35.33 -9.06 23.61
CA THR A 95 -35.83 -10.23 22.91
C THR A 95 -36.83 -9.79 21.83
N ILE A 96 -36.68 -10.30 20.60
CA ILE A 96 -37.64 -10.07 19.50
C ILE A 96 -38.64 -11.25 19.38
N ASP A 97 -38.59 -12.23 20.29
CA ASP A 97 -39.40 -13.45 20.20
C ASP A 97 -40.64 -13.50 21.14
N ASP A 98 -41.14 -12.36 21.63
CA ASP A 98 -42.41 -12.29 22.40
C ASP A 98 -43.55 -11.53 21.70
N VAL A 99 -43.28 -10.78 20.62
CA VAL A 99 -44.34 -10.05 19.89
C VAL A 99 -45.21 -10.94 19.00
N VAL A 100 -44.76 -12.16 18.69
CA VAL A 100 -45.53 -13.13 17.87
C VAL A 100 -46.52 -13.95 18.72
N ALA A 101 -46.36 -13.99 20.04
CA ALA A 101 -47.31 -14.67 20.94
C ALA A 101 -48.58 -13.84 21.22
N ILE A 102 -48.49 -12.50 21.15
CA ILE A 102 -49.63 -11.59 21.39
C ILE A 102 -50.60 -11.55 20.20
N LEU A 103 -50.16 -11.92 18.98
CA LEU A 103 -50.99 -11.89 17.77
C LEU A 103 -51.51 -13.27 17.31
N LYS A 104 -51.23 -14.35 18.05
CA LYS A 104 -51.75 -15.70 17.74
C LYS A 104 -52.69 -16.30 18.79
N GLY A 105 -52.95 -15.58 19.89
CA GLY A 105 -53.90 -15.99 20.94
C GLY A 105 -55.31 -15.36 20.85
N LEU A 106 -55.60 -14.56 19.82
CA LEU A 106 -56.91 -13.92 19.62
C LEU A 106 -57.71 -14.52 18.44
N LEU A 107 -57.37 -15.75 18.02
CA LEU A 107 -58.12 -16.46 16.98
C LEU A 107 -58.09 -17.97 17.22
N MET A 108 -58.78 -18.41 18.29
CA MET A 108 -59.67 -19.57 18.40
C MET A 108 -60.06 -19.82 19.86
#